data_AF-Q9LLB6-F1
#
_entry.id   AF-Q9LLB6-F1
#
_cell.length_a   1.000
_cell.length_b   1.000
_cell.length_c   1.000
_cell.angle_alpha   90.00
_cell.angle_beta   90.00
_cell.angle_gamma   90.00
#
_symmetry.space_group_name_H-M   'P 1'
#
loop_
_entity.id
_entity.type
_entity.pdbx_description
1 polymer ?
#
loop_
_entity_poly.entity_id
_entity_poly.type
_entity_poly.pdbx_seq_one_letter_code
_entity_poly.pdbx_strand_id
1 'polypeptide(L)'
;PLVWTNTCCSHPLYRESELIEEKALGARNAAQRKLLDELGIPAEDVPVDQFLPVGRILYKAPSDGKWGEHELDYLLFIVRDVKVNPNPDEV
;
A
#
# COMPACT_ATOMS: atom_id res chain seq x y z
N PRO A 1 15.00 -4.27 7.92
CA PRO A 1 14.83 -5.15 6.73
C PRO A 1 14.52 -6.57 7.20
N LEU A 2 13.91 -7.42 6.34
CA LEU A 2 13.57 -8.82 6.65
C LEU A 2 12.66 -8.99 7.86
N VAL A 3 11.62 -8.15 7.96
CA VAL A 3 10.61 -8.22 9.01
C VAL A 3 9.29 -8.72 8.44
N TRP A 4 8.54 -9.48 9.23
CA TRP A 4 7.17 -9.84 8.88
C TRP A 4 6.25 -8.63 9.07
N THR A 5 5.39 -8.38 8.09
CA THR A 5 4.40 -7.28 8.11
C THR A 5 3.09 -7.74 7.44
N ASN A 6 2.13 -6.84 7.29
CA ASN A 6 0.89 -7.06 6.53
C ASN A 6 1.16 -7.17 5.01
N THR A 7 0.09 -7.28 4.22
CA THR A 7 0.17 -7.59 2.79
C THR A 7 1.09 -6.68 1.97
N CYS A 8 1.03 -5.36 2.13
CA CYS A 8 1.82 -4.38 1.39
C CYS A 8 1.77 -3.03 2.13
N CYS A 9 2.90 -2.34 2.25
CA CYS A 9 3.00 -1.00 2.83
C CYS A 9 3.84 -0.11 1.92
N SER A 10 3.34 1.07 1.57
CA SER A 10 4.06 2.01 0.71
C SER A 10 3.39 3.39 0.72
N HIS A 11 3.84 4.28 -0.17
CA HIS A 11 3.42 5.67 -0.21
C HIS A 11 2.65 6.01 -1.49
N PRO A 12 1.57 6.81 -1.38
CA PRO A 12 1.08 7.57 -2.52
C PRO A 12 2.15 8.53 -3.01
N LEU A 13 2.36 8.57 -4.32
CA LEU A 13 3.29 9.47 -4.98
C LEU A 13 2.70 10.88 -5.10
N TYR A 14 3.58 11.87 -5.17
CA TYR A 14 3.19 13.25 -5.48
C TYR A 14 2.90 13.41 -6.99
N ARG A 15 1.80 12.80 -7.44
CA ARG A 15 1.29 12.86 -8.82
C ARG A 15 -0.24 12.89 -8.82
N GLU A 16 -0.83 13.46 -9.86
CA GLU A 16 -2.27 13.74 -9.92
C GLU A 16 -3.16 12.53 -9.59
N SER A 17 -2.81 11.34 -10.08
CA SER A 17 -3.58 10.12 -9.81
C SER A 17 -3.52 9.64 -8.36
N GLU A 18 -2.51 10.04 -7.58
CA GLU A 18 -2.30 9.57 -6.20
C GLU A 18 -2.50 10.68 -5.14
N LEU A 19 -2.85 11.89 -5.59
CA LEU A 19 -3.17 13.04 -4.72
C LEU A 19 -4.68 13.28 -4.54
N ILE A 20 -5.53 12.41 -5.07
CA ILE A 20 -6.99 12.57 -4.97
C ILE A 20 -7.47 12.17 -3.56
N GLU A 21 -7.87 13.16 -2.76
CA GLU A 21 -8.31 12.94 -1.38
C GLU A 21 -9.70 12.28 -1.27
N GLU A 22 -10.57 12.52 -2.25
CA GLU A 22 -11.95 12.04 -2.19
C GLU A 22 -11.99 10.51 -2.03
N LYS A 23 -12.61 10.05 -0.95
CA LYS A 23 -12.72 8.62 -0.60
C LYS A 23 -11.36 7.91 -0.63
N ALA A 24 -10.29 8.61 -0.26
CA ALA A 24 -8.92 8.12 -0.30
C ALA A 24 -8.52 7.51 -1.65
N LEU A 25 -9.04 8.03 -2.77
CA LEU A 25 -8.79 7.46 -4.10
C LEU A 25 -7.30 7.42 -4.45
N GLY A 26 -6.56 8.46 -4.10
CA GLY A 26 -5.12 8.52 -4.34
C GLY A 26 -4.35 7.40 -3.61
N ALA A 27 -4.68 7.13 -2.35
CA ALA A 27 -4.10 6.03 -1.58
C ALA A 27 -4.50 4.65 -2.13
N ARG A 28 -5.75 4.49 -2.58
CA ARG A 28 -6.20 3.24 -3.23
C ARG A 28 -5.50 2.99 -4.57
N ASN A 29 -5.26 4.04 -5.36
CA ASN A 29 -4.47 3.95 -6.60
C ASN A 29 -3.02 3.53 -6.31
N ALA A 30 -2.41 4.10 -5.26
CA ALA A 30 -1.07 3.73 -4.82
C ALA A 30 -1.01 2.26 -4.38
N ALA A 31 -1.99 1.80 -3.61
CA ALA A 31 -2.08 0.41 -3.16
C ALA A 31 -2.20 -0.57 -4.34
N GLN A 32 -3.09 -0.30 -5.31
CA GLN A 32 -3.20 -1.14 -6.50
C GLN A 32 -1.87 -1.22 -7.27
N ARG A 33 -1.20 -0.09 -7.49
CA ARG A 33 0.11 -0.06 -8.14
C ARG A 33 1.15 -0.89 -7.38
N LYS A 34 1.24 -0.71 -6.06
CA LYS A 34 2.25 -1.37 -5.24
C LYS A 34 2.02 -2.86 -5.04
N LEU A 35 0.76 -3.32 -5.07
CA LEU A 35 0.45 -4.75 -5.11
C LEU A 35 0.94 -5.42 -6.41
N LEU A 36 0.96 -4.70 -7.54
CA LEU A 36 1.60 -5.19 -8.75
C LEU A 36 3.12 -5.20 -8.61
N ASP A 37 3.70 -4.10 -8.13
CA ASP A 37 5.17 -3.94 -8.03
C ASP A 37 5.80 -4.96 -7.06
N GLU A 38 5.16 -5.25 -5.93
CA GLU A 38 5.71 -6.11 -4.86
C GLU A 38 5.23 -7.56 -4.97
N LEU A 39 3.93 -7.77 -5.19
CA LEU A 39 3.30 -9.09 -5.12
C LEU A 39 2.91 -9.66 -6.50
N GLY A 40 3.10 -8.89 -7.57
CA GLY A 40 2.75 -9.30 -8.93
C GLY A 40 1.25 -9.42 -9.18
N ILE A 41 0.40 -8.79 -8.35
CA ILE A 41 -1.06 -8.86 -8.47
C ILE A 41 -1.53 -7.81 -9.49
N PRO A 42 -2.13 -8.21 -10.62
CA PRO A 42 -2.52 -7.27 -11.66
C PRO A 42 -3.79 -6.48 -11.28
N ALA A 43 -3.95 -5.30 -11.88
CA ALA A 43 -5.00 -4.35 -11.51
C ALA A 43 -6.43 -4.90 -11.67
N GLU A 44 -6.65 -5.78 -12.65
CA GLU A 44 -7.92 -6.46 -12.88
C GLU A 44 -8.35 -7.36 -11.71
N ASP A 45 -7.40 -7.91 -10.96
CA ASP A 45 -7.68 -8.79 -9.81
C ASP A 45 -8.05 -7.99 -8.56
N VAL A 46 -7.56 -6.75 -8.47
CA VAL A 46 -7.76 -5.82 -7.34
C VAL A 46 -8.27 -4.44 -7.80
N PRO A 47 -9.51 -4.32 -8.32
CA PRO A 47 -10.06 -3.04 -8.76
C PRO A 47 -10.06 -1.97 -7.64
N VAL A 48 -9.63 -0.76 -7.97
CA VAL A 48 -9.45 0.37 -7.01
C VAL A 48 -10.72 0.66 -6.20
N ASP A 49 -11.89 0.54 -6.83
CA ASP A 49 -13.18 0.80 -6.21
C ASP A 49 -13.59 -0.25 -5.17
N GLN A 50 -12.93 -1.42 -5.14
CA GLN A 50 -13.19 -2.49 -4.18
C GLN A 50 -12.33 -2.42 -2.91
N PHE A 51 -11.32 -1.54 -2.88
CA PHE A 51 -10.61 -1.26 -1.62
C PHE A 51 -11.52 -0.51 -0.67
N LEU A 52 -11.56 -0.96 0.58
CA LEU A 52 -12.27 -0.34 1.69
C LEU A 52 -11.29 0.46 2.57
N PRO A 53 -11.34 1.80 2.54
CA PRO A 53 -10.62 2.62 3.51
C PRO A 53 -11.32 2.55 4.86
N VAL A 54 -10.62 2.06 5.88
CA VAL A 54 -11.18 1.85 7.23
C VAL A 54 -10.85 3.01 8.17
N GLY A 55 -9.69 3.64 7.99
CA GLY A 55 -9.26 4.72 8.87
C GLY A 55 -7.84 5.17 8.58
N ARG A 56 -7.31 6.01 9.46
CA ARG A 56 -5.92 6.48 9.42
C ARG A 56 -5.28 6.39 10.79
N ILE A 57 -4.00 6.05 10.83
CA ILE A 57 -3.19 6.03 12.06
C ILE A 57 -1.99 6.94 11.87
N LEU A 58 -1.78 7.88 12.80
CA LEU A 58 -0.53 8.63 12.87
C LEU A 58 0.45 7.87 13.77
N TYR A 59 1.59 7.46 13.23
CA TYR A 59 2.59 6.72 14.00
C TYR A 59 4.01 7.18 13.67
N LYS A 60 4.95 6.83 14.56
CA LYS A 60 6.39 7.01 14.37
C LYS A 60 7.12 5.77 14.88
N ALA A 61 8.03 5.22 14.09
CA ALA A 61 8.78 4.02 14.46
C ALA A 61 10.23 4.09 13.97
N PRO A 62 11.24 3.94 14.83
CA PRO A 62 12.63 3.82 14.39
C PRO A 62 12.87 2.43 13.77
N SER A 63 13.63 2.37 12.68
CA SER A 63 14.14 1.12 12.08
C SER A 63 15.56 0.84 12.57
N ASP A 64 16.46 1.81 12.42
CA ASP A 64 17.80 1.80 13.01
C ASP A 64 18.17 3.20 13.54
N GLY A 65 19.41 3.38 14.01
CA GLY A 65 19.88 4.67 14.53
C GLY A 65 19.93 5.82 13.49
N LYS A 66 19.56 5.58 12.24
CA LYS A 66 19.55 6.55 11.13
C LYS A 66 18.21 6.61 10.39
N TRP A 67 17.53 5.47 10.22
CA TRP A 67 16.32 5.31 9.42
C TRP A 67 15.10 5.00 10.29
N GLY A 68 13.92 5.43 9.84
CA GLY A 68 12.65 5.13 10.49
C GLY A 68 11.47 5.74 9.75
N GLU A 69 10.28 5.48 10.25
CA GLU A 69 9.00 5.90 9.69
C GLU A 69 8.32 6.97 10.55
N HIS A 70 7.58 7.86 9.90
CA HIS A 70 6.70 8.83 10.53
C HIS A 70 5.56 9.19 9.57
N GLU A 71 4.42 8.55 9.74
CA GLU A 71 3.38 8.50 8.70
C GLU A 71 1.99 8.74 9.27
N LEU A 72 1.15 9.43 8.49
CA LEU A 72 -0.30 9.33 8.60
C LEU A 72 -0.77 8.23 7.65
N ASP A 73 -0.80 7.01 8.16
CA ASP A 73 -0.97 5.81 7.37
C ASP A 73 -2.46 5.55 7.06
N TYR A 74 -2.76 5.11 5.84
CA TYR A 74 -4.11 4.76 5.40
C TYR A 74 -4.34 3.26 5.52
N LEU A 75 -5.32 2.86 6.34
CA LEU A 75 -5.70 1.47 6.46
C LEU A 75 -6.67 1.08 5.35
N LEU A 76 -6.20 0.27 4.40
CA LEU A 76 -6.97 -0.21 3.27
C LEU A 76 -7.18 -1.72 3.37
N PHE A 77 -8.43 -2.17 3.20
CA PHE A 77 -8.79 -3.58 3.19
C PHE A 77 -9.30 -3.98 1.81
N ILE A 78 -8.96 -5.18 1.38
CA ILE A 78 -9.53 -5.83 0.19
C ILE A 78 -9.57 -7.33 0.44
N VAL A 79 -10.63 -8.00 0.00
CA VAL A 79 -10.81 -9.45 0.16
C VAL A 79 -11.06 -10.06 -1.22
N ARG A 80 -10.07 -10.79 -1.73
CA ARG A 80 -10.06 -11.37 -3.08
C ARG A 80 -9.22 -12.65 -3.07
N ASP A 81 -9.62 -13.62 -3.88
CA ASP A 81 -8.73 -14.72 -4.27
C ASP A 81 -7.88 -14.25 -5.43
N VAL A 82 -6.56 -14.15 -5.24
CA VAL A 82 -5.62 -13.63 -6.23
C VAL A 82 -4.44 -14.59 -6.41
N LYS A 83 -3.82 -14.54 -7.58
CA LYS A 83 -2.53 -15.20 -7.79
C LYS A 83 -1.42 -14.24 -7.38
N VAL A 84 -0.41 -14.77 -6.70
CA VAL A 84 0.74 -14.00 -6.23
C VAL A 84 1.98 -14.45 -7.00
N ASN A 85 2.74 -13.49 -7.51
CA ASN A 85 4.04 -13.69 -8.15
C ASN A 85 5.02 -12.63 -7.63
N PRO A 86 5.56 -12.81 -6.41
CA PRO A 86 6.30 -11.75 -5.71
C PRO A 86 7.59 -11.35 -6.43
N ASN A 87 7.94 -10.08 -6.32
CA ASN A 87 9.23 -9.56 -6.71
C ASN A 87 10.27 -9.90 -5.61
N PRO A 88 11.30 -10.72 -5.89
CA PRO A 88 12.28 -11.16 -4.88
C PRO A 88 13.18 -10.04 -4.36
N ASP A 89 13.21 -8.87 -5.01
CA ASP A 89 13.92 -7.69 -4.50
C ASP A 89 13.12 -6.97 -3.40
N GLU A 90 11.81 -7.22 -3.29
CA GLU A 90 10.89 -6.56 -2.35
C GLU A 90 10.38 -7.51 -1.26
N VAL A 91 10.14 -8.80 -1.58
CA VAL A 91 9.51 -9.81 -0.70
C VAL A 91 10.32 -11.09 -0.58
#